data_AF-A0AA51UE64-F1
#
_entry.id   AF-A0AA51UE64-F1
#
_cell.length_a   1.000
_cell.length_b   1.000
_cell.length_c   1.000
_cell.angle_alpha   90.00
_cell.angle_beta   90.00
_cell.angle_gamma   90.00
#
_symmetry.space_group_name_H-M   'P 1'
#
loop_
_entity.id
_entity.type
_entity.pdbx_description
1 polymer ?
#
loop_
_entity_poly.entity_id
_entity_poly.type
_entity_poly.pdbx_seq_one_letter_code
_entity_poly.pdbx_strand_id
1 'polypeptide(L)'
;MEIEGEKERVIMENLKYLNDSVMAILLLMPVTLVITFEALDDTPNLQLISIATWIVFLMGLWYVASRVFTLNKTLIGYLDKK
;
A
#
# COMPACT_ATOMS: atom_id res chain seq x y z
N MET A 1 28.88 -19.55 6.75
CA MET A 1 27.68 -19.73 7.58
C MET A 1 27.04 -18.40 7.98
N GLU A 2 27.79 -17.32 8.30
CA GLU A 2 27.17 -16.01 8.63
C GLU A 2 26.45 -15.33 7.44
N ILE A 3 26.97 -15.47 6.21
CA ILE A 3 26.45 -14.80 5.00
C ILE A 3 25.08 -15.35 4.56
N GLU A 4 24.79 -16.62 4.85
CA GLU A 4 23.53 -17.28 4.45
C GLU A 4 22.37 -16.85 5.34
N GLY A 5 22.59 -16.78 6.66
CA GLY A 5 21.57 -16.35 7.62
C GLY A 5 21.18 -14.88 7.49
N GLU A 6 22.12 -14.02 7.09
CA GLU A 6 21.83 -12.60 6.84
C GLU A 6 20.94 -12.41 5.60
N LYS A 7 21.19 -13.20 4.55
CA LYS A 7 20.40 -13.17 3.31
C LYS A 7 18.97 -13.66 3.54
N GLU A 8 18.80 -14.72 4.31
CA GLU A 8 17.50 -15.29 4.66
C GLU A 8 16.66 -14.31 5.49
N ARG A 9 17.30 -13.62 6.45
CA ARG A 9 16.64 -12.60 7.27
C ARG A 9 16.15 -11.41 6.43
N VAL A 10 16.96 -10.92 5.50
CA VAL A 10 16.58 -9.81 4.60
C VAL A 10 15.44 -10.22 3.66
N ILE A 11 15.43 -11.45 3.17
CA ILE A 11 14.31 -11.98 2.36
C ILE A 11 13.02 -12.01 3.20
N MET A 12 13.10 -12.49 4.44
CA MET A 12 11.96 -12.56 5.36
C MET A 12 11.40 -11.17 5.69
N GLU A 13 12.26 -10.18 5.92
CA GLU A 13 11.85 -8.79 6.14
C GLU A 13 11.13 -8.22 4.91
N ASN A 14 11.66 -8.44 3.71
CA ASN A 14 11.01 -7.99 2.47
C ASN A 14 9.65 -8.68 2.21
N LEU A 15 9.54 -9.98 2.49
CA LEU A 15 8.26 -10.70 2.38
C LEU A 15 7.22 -10.15 3.36
N LYS A 16 7.64 -9.81 4.59
CA LYS A 16 6.75 -9.17 5.57
C LYS A 16 6.29 -7.81 5.08
N TYR A 17 7.19 -6.97 4.59
CA TYR A 17 6.84 -5.67 4.03
C TYR A 17 5.88 -5.78 2.83
N LEU A 18 6.09 -6.75 1.94
CA LEU A 18 5.19 -7.01 0.82
C LEU A 18 3.80 -7.42 1.32
N ASN A 19 3.74 -8.33 2.29
CA ASN A 19 2.48 -8.79 2.87
C ASN A 19 1.72 -7.64 3.55
N ASP A 20 2.41 -6.79 4.32
CA ASP A 20 1.83 -5.60 4.95
C ASP A 20 1.27 -4.62 3.89
N SER A 21 1.99 -4.44 2.77
CA SER A 21 1.51 -3.63 1.65
C SER A 21 0.28 -4.22 0.96
N VAL A 22 0.25 -5.54 0.74
CA VAL A 22 -0.92 -6.23 0.15
C VAL A 22 -2.13 -6.11 1.09
N MET A 23 -1.95 -6.34 2.39
CA MET A 23 -2.98 -6.12 3.41
C MET A 23 -3.55 -4.69 3.38
N ALA A 24 -2.68 -3.69 3.24
CA ALA A 24 -3.12 -2.30 3.14
C ALA A 24 -3.96 -2.04 1.88
N ILE A 25 -3.62 -2.65 0.73
CA ILE A 25 -4.44 -2.57 -0.49
C ILE A 25 -5.79 -3.26 -0.28
N LEU A 26 -5.81 -4.44 0.33
CA LEU A 26 -7.04 -5.18 0.62
C LEU A 26 -8.00 -4.37 1.52
N LEU A 27 -7.46 -3.62 2.48
CA LEU A 27 -8.24 -2.72 3.35
C LEU A 27 -8.73 -1.46 2.62
N LEU A 28 -8.00 -0.98 1.62
CA LEU A 28 -8.39 0.18 0.83
C LEU A 28 -9.53 -0.14 -0.16
N MET A 29 -9.62 -1.37 -0.69
CA MET A 29 -10.70 -1.76 -1.61
C MET A 29 -12.13 -1.51 -1.12
N PRO A 30 -12.55 -1.92 0.10
CA PRO A 30 -13.89 -1.62 0.58
C PRO A 30 -14.13 -0.12 0.80
N VAL A 31 -13.08 0.66 1.11
CA VAL A 31 -13.18 2.12 1.23
C VAL A 31 -13.53 2.76 -0.11
N THR A 32 -12.99 2.23 -1.22
CA THR A 32 -13.33 2.72 -2.57
C THR A 32 -14.81 2.54 -2.89
N LEU A 33 -15.42 1.43 -2.45
CA LEU A 33 -16.86 1.20 -2.61
C LEU A 33 -17.68 2.21 -1.83
N VAL A 34 -17.34 2.45 -0.56
CA VAL A 34 -18.02 3.44 0.30
C VAL A 34 -17.98 4.83 -0.35
N ILE A 35 -16.79 5.26 -0.78
CA ILE A 35 -16.61 6.57 -1.42
C ILE A 35 -17.44 6.69 -2.71
N THR A 36 -17.52 5.61 -3.49
CA THR A 36 -18.31 5.57 -4.73
C THR A 36 -19.81 5.69 -4.43
N PHE A 37 -20.30 5.01 -3.39
CA PHE A 37 -21.69 5.16 -2.96
C PHE A 37 -22.00 6.56 -2.41
N GLU A 38 -21.09 7.16 -1.63
CA GLU A 38 -21.23 8.54 -1.15
C GLU A 38 -21.27 9.56 -2.29
N ALA A 39 -20.51 9.33 -3.37
CA ALA A 39 -20.47 10.21 -4.54
C ALA A 39 -21.73 10.10 -5.43
N LEU A 40 -22.35 8.91 -5.49
CA LEU A 40 -23.53 8.64 -6.31
C LEU A 40 -24.84 9.01 -5.58
N ASP A 41 -24.80 9.29 -4.28
CA ASP A 41 -25.95 9.70 -3.51
C ASP A 41 -26.36 11.15 -3.85
N ASP A 42 -27.67 11.41 -3.93
CA ASP A 42 -28.22 12.72 -4.28
C ASP A 42 -28.12 13.74 -3.11
N THR A 43 -27.69 13.32 -1.92
CA THR A 43 -27.56 14.19 -0.75
C THR A 43 -26.29 15.06 -0.87
N PRO A 44 -26.41 16.40 -0.92
CA PRO A 44 -25.26 17.29 -1.14
C PRO A 44 -24.17 17.19 -0.06
N ASN A 45 -24.57 16.92 1.19
CA ASN A 45 -23.63 16.74 2.30
C ASN A 45 -22.79 15.46 2.15
N LEU A 46 -23.36 14.38 1.61
CA LEU A 46 -22.65 13.13 1.36
C LEU A 46 -21.64 13.29 0.22
N GLN A 47 -21.99 14.05 -0.82
CA GLN A 47 -21.06 14.38 -1.92
C GLN A 47 -19.85 15.20 -1.44
N LEU A 48 -20.07 16.18 -0.54
CA LEU A 48 -18.97 16.94 0.07
C LEU A 48 -18.06 16.06 0.94
N ILE A 49 -18.64 15.15 1.73
CA ILE A 49 -17.89 14.19 2.53
C ILE A 49 -17.09 13.25 1.61
N SER A 50 -17.67 12.82 0.48
CA SER A 50 -17.03 11.97 -0.53
C SER A 50 -15.71 12.57 -1.04
N ILE A 51 -15.65 13.89 -1.24
CA ILE A 51 -14.42 14.57 -1.66
C ILE A 51 -13.33 14.44 -0.58
N ALA A 52 -13.69 14.64 0.69
CA ALA A 52 -12.74 14.50 1.80
C ALA A 52 -12.27 13.05 1.96
N THR A 53 -13.16 12.07 1.83
CA THR A 53 -12.80 10.65 1.87
C THR A 53 -11.95 10.22 0.68
N TRP A 54 -12.18 10.76 -0.52
CA TRP A 54 -11.29 10.59 -1.68
C TRP A 54 -9.87 11.06 -1.41
N ILE A 55 -9.69 12.23 -0.78
CA ILE A 55 -8.35 12.77 -0.46
C ILE A 55 -7.62 11.81 0.50
N VAL A 56 -8.28 11.36 1.57
CA VAL A 56 -7.70 10.42 2.53
C VAL A 56 -7.37 9.09 1.86
N PHE A 57 -8.24 8.58 0.99
CA PHE A 57 -8.02 7.36 0.22
C PHE A 57 -6.79 7.48 -0.70
N LEU A 58 -6.66 8.58 -1.45
CA LEU A 58 -5.52 8.83 -2.32
C LEU A 58 -4.21 8.95 -1.52
N MET A 59 -4.23 9.58 -0.34
CA MET A 59 -3.07 9.61 0.56
C MET A 59 -2.69 8.22 1.06
N GLY A 60 -3.68 7.38 1.40
CA GLY A 60 -3.46 5.98 1.77
C GLY A 60 -2.83 5.17 0.64
N LEU A 61 -3.36 5.29 -0.58
CA LEU A 61 -2.79 4.66 -1.76
C LEU A 61 -1.35 5.12 -2.03
N TRP A 62 -1.09 6.42 -1.93
CA TRP A 62 0.26 6.98 -2.10
C TRP A 62 1.24 6.39 -1.09
N TYR A 63 0.86 6.32 0.18
CA TYR A 63 1.69 5.73 1.24
C TYR A 63 2.03 4.27 0.92
N VAL A 64 1.03 3.47 0.54
CA VAL A 64 1.24 2.06 0.19
C VAL A 64 2.13 1.92 -1.05
N ALA A 65 1.86 2.69 -2.10
CA ALA A 65 2.67 2.68 -3.32
C ALA A 65 4.13 3.06 -3.02
N SER A 66 4.37 4.09 -2.21
CA SER A 66 5.72 4.51 -1.80
C SER A 66 6.48 3.40 -1.06
N ARG A 67 5.80 2.64 -0.19
CA ARG A 67 6.40 1.47 0.48
C ARG A 67 6.74 0.36 -0.50
N VAL A 68 5.85 0.04 -1.43
CA VAL A 68 6.09 -0.98 -2.47
C VAL A 68 7.25 -0.57 -3.38
N PHE A 69 7.33 0.70 -3.79
CA PHE A 69 8.46 1.20 -4.58
C PHE A 69 9.79 1.11 -3.84
N THR A 70 9.81 1.46 -2.55
CA THR A 70 11.00 1.32 -1.71
C THR A 70 11.42 -0.14 -1.61
N LEU A 71 10.47 -1.05 -1.39
CA LEU A 71 10.73 -2.49 -1.36
C LEU A 71 11.34 -2.99 -2.68
N ASN A 72 10.76 -2.59 -3.80
CA ASN A 72 11.22 -2.98 -5.12
C ASN A 72 12.65 -2.48 -5.40
N LYS A 73 12.95 -1.22 -5.05
CA LYS A 73 14.32 -0.67 -5.16
C LYS A 73 15.32 -1.45 -4.32
N THR A 74 14.94 -1.82 -3.09
CA THR A 74 15.79 -2.63 -2.21
C THR A 74 16.06 -4.01 -2.83
N LEU A 75 15.01 -4.70 -3.30
CA LEU A 75 15.12 -6.00 -3.97
C LEU A 75 16.03 -5.95 -5.21
N ILE A 76 15.85 -4.94 -6.08
CA ILE A 76 16.69 -4.74 -7.28
C ILE A 76 18.15 -4.51 -6.87
N GLY A 77 18.41 -3.67 -5.87
CA GLY A 77 19.78 -3.42 -5.38
C GLY A 77 20.48 -4.67 -4.83
N TYR A 78 19.74 -5.64 -4.31
CA TYR A 78 20.29 -6.94 -3.91
C TYR A 78 20.49 -7.89 -5.08
N LEU A 79 19.63 -7.85 -6.10
CA LEU A 79 19.78 -8.65 -7.32
C LEU A 79 20.94 -8.17 -8.19
N ASP A 80 21.22 -6.87 -8.23
CA ASP A 80 22.36 -6.27 -8.96
C ASP A 80 23.71 -6.48 -8.25
N LYS A 81 23.73 -6.80 -6.95
CA LYS A 81 24.96 -7.12 -6.20
C LYS A 81 25.46 -8.57 -6.41
N LYS A 82 24.97 -9.24 -7.45
CA LYS A 82 25.41 -10.58 -7.86
C LYS A 82 26.55 -10.49 -8.87
#